data_AF-A0A1I0NQL1-F1
#
_entry.id   AF-A0A1I0NQL1-F1
#
_cell.length_a   1.000
_cell.length_b   1.000
_cell.length_c   1.000
_cell.angle_alpha   90.00
_cell.angle_beta   90.00
_cell.angle_gamma   90.00
#
_symmetry.space_group_name_H-M   'P 1'
#
loop_
_entity.id
_entity.type
_entity.pdbx_description
1 polymer ?
#
loop_
_entity_poly.entity_id
_entity_poly.type
_entity_poly.pdbx_seq_one_letter_code
_entity_poly.pdbx_strand_id
1 'polypeptide(L)'
;MADVVLSKQKIADGKTERLREWAAEVQNRRDEAVVTLRDEGMHSETAFVEHTDDGDFLVYYMKADDIDAVYEALEDSSHDIDEDHERVLMDVLEDGEEVGDYEFLYHLENPDRP
;
A
#
# COMPACT_ATOMS: atom_id res chain seq x y z
N MET A 1 -13.68 14.77 -1.88
CA MET A 1 -14.24 13.73 -0.99
C MET A 1 -13.16 12.67 -1.02
N ALA A 2 -12.65 12.24 0.12
CA ALA A 2 -11.52 11.32 0.09
C ALA A 2 -11.91 10.01 -0.61
N ASP A 3 -11.05 9.55 -1.50
CA ASP A 3 -11.14 8.25 -2.14
C ASP A 3 -10.73 7.17 -1.14
N VAL A 4 -11.41 6.02 -1.23
CA VAL A 4 -11.14 4.84 -0.43
C VAL A 4 -11.02 3.67 -1.38
N VAL A 5 -9.82 3.09 -1.44
CA VAL A 5 -9.46 2.06 -2.39
C VAL A 5 -8.95 0.84 -1.65
N LEU A 6 -9.31 -0.33 -2.17
CA LEU A 6 -8.73 -1.61 -1.80
C LEU A 6 -8.02 -2.17 -3.03
N SER A 7 -6.71 -2.37 -2.94
CA SER A 7 -5.92 -2.98 -4.00
C SER A 7 -5.56 -4.41 -3.62
N LYS A 8 -5.39 -5.27 -4.62
CA LYS A 8 -4.95 -6.66 -4.42
C LYS A 8 -4.03 -7.08 -5.55
N GLN A 9 -2.82 -7.49 -5.20
CA GLN A 9 -1.79 -7.93 -6.15
C GLN A 9 -1.20 -9.27 -5.71
N LYS A 10 -0.85 -10.13 -6.66
CA LYS A 10 -0.31 -11.46 -6.35
C LYS A 10 1.16 -11.38 -5.96
N ILE A 11 1.50 -12.01 -4.84
CA ILE A 11 2.88 -12.14 -4.37
C ILE A 11 3.49 -13.36 -5.07
N ALA A 12 4.71 -13.23 -5.57
CA ALA A 12 5.44 -14.33 -6.16
C ALA A 12 5.77 -15.41 -5.12
N ASP A 13 5.78 -16.68 -5.55
CA ASP A 13 5.95 -17.81 -4.64
C ASP A 13 7.22 -17.70 -3.77
N GLY A 14 7.03 -17.81 -2.45
CA GLY A 14 8.11 -17.76 -1.47
C GLY A 14 8.66 -16.36 -1.18
N LYS A 15 8.11 -15.29 -1.76
CA LYS A 15 8.53 -13.90 -1.52
C LYS A 15 7.83 -13.23 -0.33
N THR A 16 6.82 -13.87 0.26
CA THR A 16 6.06 -13.33 1.39
C THR A 16 6.93 -12.92 2.57
N GLU A 17 8.00 -13.67 2.88
CA GLU A 17 8.91 -13.32 3.97
C GLU A 17 9.68 -12.03 3.68
N ARG A 18 10.09 -11.81 2.43
CA ARG A 18 10.77 -10.58 2.03
C ARG A 18 9.87 -9.36 2.18
N LEU A 19 8.58 -9.51 1.85
CA LEU A 19 7.60 -8.45 2.06
C LEU A 19 7.37 -8.17 3.56
N ARG A 20 7.42 -9.19 4.42
CA ARG A 20 7.33 -9.01 5.88
C ARG A 20 8.55 -8.29 6.46
N GLU A 21 9.75 -8.61 5.97
CA GLU A 21 10.96 -7.86 6.33
C GLU A 21 10.84 -6.38 5.96
N TRP A 22 10.34 -6.10 4.75
CA TRP A 22 10.09 -4.73 4.30
C TRP A 22 9.05 -4.02 5.17
N ALA A 23 7.93 -4.66 5.49
CA ALA A 23 6.93 -4.08 6.39
C ALA A 23 7.53 -3.73 7.77
N ALA A 24 8.46 -4.54 8.28
CA ALA A 24 9.17 -4.21 9.51
C ALA A 24 10.12 -3.01 9.34
N GLU A 25 10.75 -2.87 8.18
CA GLU A 25 11.58 -1.71 7.85
C GLU A 25 10.77 -0.41 7.75
N VAL A 26 9.62 -0.43 7.04
CA VAL A 26 8.68 0.70 6.98
C VAL A 26 8.26 1.13 8.37
N GLN A 27 7.97 0.19 9.26
CA GLN A 27 7.61 0.50 10.66
C GLN A 27 8.78 1.10 11.46
N ASN A 28 10.03 0.71 11.16
CA ASN A 28 11.21 1.32 11.77
C ASN A 28 11.48 2.73 11.20
N ARG A 29 11.14 2.96 9.92
CA ARG A 29 11.22 4.25 9.21
C ARG A 29 9.89 5.00 9.22
N ARG A 30 9.03 4.75 10.21
CA ARG A 30 7.64 5.25 10.25
C ARG A 30 7.52 6.76 10.07
N ASP A 31 8.43 7.54 10.66
CA ASP A 31 8.37 8.99 10.55
C ASP A 31 8.62 9.47 9.11
N GLU A 32 9.49 8.78 8.36
CA GLU A 32 9.74 9.03 6.95
C GLU A 32 8.53 8.61 6.10
N ALA A 33 8.01 7.40 6.31
CA ALA A 33 6.80 6.93 5.64
C ALA A 33 5.59 7.87 5.87
N VAL A 34 5.42 8.39 7.08
CA VAL A 34 4.32 9.33 7.37
C VAL A 34 4.53 10.69 6.68
N VAL A 35 5.77 11.08 6.39
CA VAL A 35 6.04 12.29 5.60
C VAL A 35 5.64 12.08 4.14
N THR A 36 5.99 10.94 3.53
CA THR A 36 5.62 10.65 2.13
C THR A 36 4.11 10.62 1.95
N LEU A 37 3.39 9.88 2.82
CA LEU A 37 1.91 9.86 2.83
C LEU A 37 1.30 11.28 2.89
N ARG A 38 1.89 12.18 3.69
CA ARG A 38 1.38 13.56 3.82
C ARG A 38 1.65 14.40 2.58
N ASP A 39 2.83 14.27 1.99
CA ASP A 39 3.23 15.01 0.80
C ASP A 39 2.38 14.61 -0.42
N GLU A 40 1.95 13.34 -0.47
CA GLU A 40 1.10 12.76 -1.52
C GLU A 40 -0.40 13.03 -1.31
N GLY A 41 -0.81 13.49 -0.12
CA GLY A 41 -2.24 13.66 0.22
C GLY A 41 -2.95 12.36 0.61
N MET A 42 -2.20 11.33 0.98
CA MET A 42 -2.70 10.07 1.51
C MET A 42 -2.94 10.17 3.03
N HIS A 43 -4.19 9.91 3.44
CA HIS A 43 -4.63 10.01 4.83
C HIS A 43 -4.28 8.77 5.64
N SER A 44 -4.37 7.60 5.01
CA SER A 44 -4.07 6.32 5.65
C SER A 44 -3.75 5.26 4.61
N GLU A 45 -2.76 4.44 4.93
CA GLU A 45 -2.44 3.20 4.23
C GLU A 45 -2.43 2.05 5.24
N THR A 46 -2.88 0.88 4.83
CA THR A 46 -2.72 -0.35 5.60
C THR A 46 -2.45 -1.51 4.67
N ALA A 47 -1.29 -2.15 4.85
CA ALA A 47 -0.88 -3.33 4.11
C ALA A 47 -1.27 -4.62 4.85
N PHE A 48 -1.75 -5.61 4.11
CA PHE A 48 -2.04 -6.96 4.57
C PHE A 48 -1.45 -7.99 3.61
N VAL A 49 -1.19 -9.19 4.14
CA VAL A 49 -1.00 -10.38 3.32
C VAL A 49 -2.24 -11.25 3.48
N GLU A 50 -2.92 -11.54 2.38
CA GLU A 50 -3.97 -12.55 2.30
C GLU A 50 -3.34 -13.90 1.91
N HIS A 51 -3.67 -14.96 2.64
CA HIS A 51 -3.21 -16.32 2.36
C HIS A 51 -4.37 -17.14 1.79
N THR A 52 -4.21 -17.70 0.59
CA THR A 52 -5.24 -18.50 -0.09
C THR A 52 -4.66 -19.80 -0.65
N ASP A 53 -5.52 -20.69 -1.15
CA ASP A 53 -5.07 -21.91 -1.84
C ASP A 53 -4.36 -21.61 -3.18
N ASP A 54 -4.65 -20.46 -3.79
CA ASP A 54 -4.05 -20.00 -5.06
C ASP A 54 -2.75 -19.21 -4.87
N GLY A 55 -2.33 -19.02 -3.62
CA GLY A 55 -1.12 -18.29 -3.24
C GLY A 55 -1.37 -17.13 -2.27
N ASP A 56 -0.32 -16.35 -2.06
CA ASP A 56 -0.32 -15.18 -1.19
C ASP A 56 -0.56 -13.90 -2.00
N PHE A 57 -1.31 -12.96 -1.43
CA PHE A 57 -1.63 -11.68 -2.06
C PHE A 57 -1.31 -10.52 -1.13
N LEU A 58 -0.75 -9.45 -1.69
CA LEU A 58 -0.60 -8.17 -1.01
C LEU A 58 -1.88 -7.38 -1.21
N VAL A 59 -2.47 -6.95 -0.10
CA VAL A 59 -3.72 -6.20 -0.09
C VAL A 59 -3.47 -4.87 0.61
N TYR A 60 -3.71 -3.75 -0.07
CA TYR A 60 -3.70 -2.43 0.57
C TYR A 60 -5.10 -1.90 0.74
N TYR A 61 -5.37 -1.36 1.92
CA TYR A 61 -6.43 -0.39 2.13
C TYR A 61 -5.80 1.00 2.12
N MET A 62 -6.29 1.88 1.25
CA MET A 62 -5.80 3.25 1.14
C MET A 62 -6.95 4.24 1.24
N LYS A 63 -6.67 5.38 1.86
CA LYS A 63 -7.54 6.53 1.88
C LYS A 63 -6.73 7.77 1.54
N ALA A 64 -7.15 8.51 0.53
CA ALA A 64 -6.45 9.71 0.06
C ALA A 64 -7.46 10.79 -0.38
N ASP A 65 -7.01 12.03 -0.56
CA ASP A 65 -7.88 13.08 -1.10
C ASP A 65 -8.27 12.82 -2.56
N ASP A 66 -7.34 12.26 -3.34
CA ASP A 66 -7.47 11.83 -4.73
C ASP A 66 -6.45 10.70 -4.96
N ILE A 67 -6.91 9.48 -5.21
CA ILE A 67 -6.00 8.33 -5.31
C ILE A 67 -5.16 8.35 -6.59
N ASP A 68 -5.70 8.88 -7.69
CA ASP A 68 -4.98 8.97 -8.96
C ASP A 68 -3.80 9.96 -8.81
N ALA A 69 -4.03 11.08 -8.12
CA ALA A 69 -2.98 12.05 -7.82
C ALA A 69 -1.89 11.49 -6.88
N VAL A 70 -2.23 10.59 -5.95
CA VAL A 70 -1.25 9.89 -5.11
C VAL A 70 -0.35 9.01 -5.96
N TYR A 71 -0.91 8.24 -6.89
CA TYR A 71 -0.09 7.39 -7.77
C TYR A 71 0.85 8.22 -8.64
N GLU A 72 0.37 9.33 -9.22
CA GLU A 72 1.24 10.26 -9.97
C GLU A 72 2.35 10.84 -9.09
N ALA A 73 2.04 11.20 -7.84
CA ALA A 73 3.03 11.76 -6.91
C ALA A 73 4.08 10.71 -6.47
N LEU A 74 3.69 9.45 -6.30
CA LEU A 74 4.58 8.34 -6.01
C LEU A 74 5.57 8.10 -7.17
N GLU A 75 5.10 8.15 -8.41
CA GLU A 75 5.95 8.00 -9.61
C GLU A 75 7.02 9.10 -9.72
N ASP A 76 6.73 10.32 -9.25
CA ASP A 76 7.65 11.46 -9.24
C ASP A 76 8.35 11.67 -7.87
N SER A 77 8.13 10.79 -6.89
CA SER A 77 8.70 10.94 -5.55
C SER A 77 10.23 10.81 -5.58
N SER A 78 10.87 11.59 -4.71
CA SER A 78 12.34 11.55 -4.51
C SER A 78 12.72 11.13 -3.10
N HIS A 79 11.76 10.58 -2.34
CA HIS A 79 12.01 10.07 -1.00
C HIS A 79 12.62 8.66 -1.10
N ASP A 80 13.72 8.45 -0.39
CA ASP A 80 14.46 7.18 -0.40
C ASP A 80 13.55 5.98 -0.05
N ILE A 81 12.56 6.17 0.85
CA ILE A 81 11.63 5.10 1.24
C ILE A 81 10.69 4.67 0.11
N ASP A 82 10.28 5.59 -0.76
CA ASP A 82 9.38 5.27 -1.88
C ASP A 82 10.14 4.53 -2.99
N GLU A 83 11.38 4.95 -3.27
CA GLU A 83 12.28 4.23 -4.19
C GLU A 83 12.58 2.81 -3.70
N ASP A 84 12.80 2.64 -2.39
CA ASP A 84 12.99 1.32 -1.79
C ASP A 84 11.69 0.50 -1.81
N HIS A 85 10.53 1.15 -1.59
CA HIS A 85 9.21 0.52 -1.65
C HIS A 85 8.95 -0.06 -3.04
N GLU A 86 9.12 0.75 -4.09
CA GLU A 86 8.96 0.32 -5.48
C GLU A 86 9.88 -0.86 -5.80
N ARG A 87 11.15 -0.77 -5.39
CA ARG A 87 12.12 -1.85 -5.61
C ARG A 87 11.72 -3.15 -4.92
N VAL A 88 11.18 -3.08 -3.71
CA VAL A 88 10.69 -4.27 -3.01
C VAL A 88 9.46 -4.83 -3.72
N LEU A 89 8.48 -3.99 -4.09
CA LEU A 89 7.29 -4.45 -4.79
C LEU A 89 7.63 -5.14 -6.11
N MET A 90 8.55 -4.58 -6.90
CA MET A 90 9.05 -5.20 -8.13
C MET A 90 9.75 -6.55 -7.90
N ASP A 91 10.36 -6.80 -6.73
CA ASP A 91 11.02 -8.07 -6.41
C ASP A 91 10.06 -9.13 -5.86
N VAL A 92 8.99 -8.72 -5.17
CA VAL A 92 8.10 -9.64 -4.43
C VAL A 92 6.79 -9.92 -5.14
N LEU A 93 6.32 -9.05 -6.03
CA LEU A 93 5.10 -9.26 -6.79
C LEU A 93 5.36 -10.11 -8.04
N GLU A 94 4.36 -10.85 -8.49
CA GLU A 94 4.48 -11.70 -9.69
C GLU A 94 4.57 -10.86 -10.96
N ASP A 95 3.61 -9.95 -11.16
CA ASP A 95 3.55 -9.02 -12.29
C ASP A 95 3.09 -7.61 -11.88
N GLY A 96 2.71 -7.41 -10.61
CA GLY A 96 2.16 -6.15 -10.11
C GLY A 96 0.74 -5.84 -10.62
N GLU A 97 0.06 -6.80 -11.25
CA GLU A 97 -1.29 -6.58 -11.76
C GLU A 97 -2.29 -6.51 -10.60
N GLU A 98 -3.18 -5.51 -10.67
CA GLU A 98 -4.36 -5.42 -9.81
C GLU A 98 -5.33 -6.55 -10.17
N VAL A 99 -5.44 -7.55 -9.30
CA VAL A 99 -6.35 -8.70 -9.48
C VAL A 99 -7.64 -8.59 -8.66
N GLY A 100 -7.79 -7.50 -7.90
CA GLY A 100 -8.99 -7.22 -7.12
C GLY A 100 -10.11 -6.59 -7.94
N ASP A 101 -11.34 -7.06 -7.77
CA ASP A 101 -12.55 -6.42 -8.28
C ASP A 101 -13.48 -6.17 -7.09
N TYR A 102 -13.54 -4.92 -6.64
CA TYR A 102 -14.22 -4.52 -5.41
C TYR A 102 -15.26 -3.42 -5.69
N GLU A 103 -16.49 -3.64 -5.20
CA GLU A 103 -17.52 -2.61 -5.16
C GLU A 103 -17.42 -1.84 -3.84
N PHE A 104 -17.21 -0.52 -3.92
CA PHE A 104 -17.29 0.34 -2.73
C PHE A 104 -18.73 0.43 -2.23
N LEU A 105 -18.96 0.02 -0.97
CA LEU A 105 -20.28 0.11 -0.34
C LEU A 105 -20.39 1.30 0.62
N TYR A 106 -19.45 1.42 1.57
CA TYR A 106 -19.38 2.54 2.52
C TYR A 106 -18.04 2.56 3.26
N HIS A 107 -17.68 3.73 3.78
CA HIS A 107 -16.56 3.92 4.71
C HIS A 107 -17.03 4.80 5.87
N LEU A 108 -16.58 4.49 7.09
CA LEU A 108 -16.94 5.20 8.31
C LEU A 108 -15.70 5.43 9.16
N GLU A 109 -15.55 6.66 9.67
CA GLU A 109 -14.53 7.01 10.66
C GLU A 109 -15.21 7.52 11.92
N ASN A 110 -14.62 7.16 13.06
CA ASN A 110 -14.98 7.80 14.32
C ASN A 110 -14.09 9.04 14.51
N PRO A 111 -14.64 10.26 14.43
CA PRO A 111 -13.87 11.49 14.62
C PRO A 111 -13.34 11.64 16.06
N ASP A 112 -13.93 10.93 17.03
CA ASP A 112 -13.56 10.96 18.45
C ASP A 112 -12.60 9.81 18.85
N ARG A 113 -11.77 9.31 17.93
CA ARG A 113 -10.73 8.32 18.29
C ARG A 113 -9.74 8.94 19.31
N PRO A 114 -9.33 8.18 20.35
CA PRO A 114 -8.36 8.65 21.35
C PRO A 114 -6.97 8.91 20.75
#